data_AF-T0QPC3-F1
#
_entry.id   AF-T0QPC3-F1
#
_cell.length_a   1.000
_cell.length_b   1.000
_cell.length_c   1.000
_cell.angle_alpha   90.00
_cell.angle_beta   90.00
_cell.angle_gamma   90.00
#
_symmetry.space_group_name_H-M   'P 1'
#
loop_
_entity.id
_entity.type
_entity.pdbx_description
1 polymer ?
#
loop_
_entity_poly.entity_id
_entity_poly.type
_entity_poly.pdbx_seq_one_letter_code
_entity_poly.pdbx_strand_id
1 'polypeptide(L)'
;MALQRLVTSVRRLMQTPTWSMFPQVQMELAAHGACDHDHDHEADELNDALWHACPKSKVTPSRKKIRNNDPSKRLKNIVHLQSCEHCGTKKLRHRLCMDCFKKGTYFTS
;
A
#
# COMPACT_ATOMS: atom_id res chain seq x y z
N MET A 1 -45.18 9.22 -8.86
CA MET A 1 -43.70 9.28 -8.71
C MET A 1 -43.13 8.34 -7.64
N ALA A 2 -43.88 7.90 -6.62
CA ALA A 2 -43.40 6.96 -5.59
C ALA A 2 -43.21 5.52 -6.11
N LEU A 3 -44.14 5.02 -6.93
CA LEU A 3 -44.07 3.68 -7.54
C LEU A 3 -42.84 3.49 -8.45
N GLN A 4 -42.47 4.53 -9.23
CA GLN A 4 -41.27 4.49 -10.07
C GLN A 4 -39.99 4.33 -9.24
N ARG A 5 -39.90 4.98 -8.08
CA ARG A 5 -38.75 4.88 -7.17
C ARG A 5 -38.62 3.48 -6.56
N LEU A 6 -39.74 2.84 -6.25
CA LEU A 6 -39.78 1.49 -5.70
C LEU A 6 -39.33 0.45 -6.74
N VAL A 7 -39.80 0.55 -7.98
CA VAL A 7 -39.40 -0.33 -9.08
C VAL A 7 -37.91 -0.18 -9.41
N THR A 8 -37.36 1.04 -9.39
CA THR A 8 -35.92 1.27 -9.61
C THR A 8 -35.04 0.71 -8.49
N SER A 9 -35.53 0.70 -7.24
CA SER A 9 -34.79 0.19 -6.08
C SER A 9 -34.70 -1.34 -6.12
N VAL A 10 -35.81 -2.02 -6.46
CA VAL A 10 -35.85 -3.48 -6.61
C VAL A 10 -34.99 -3.95 -7.79
N ARG A 11 -34.95 -3.19 -8.90
CA ARG A 11 -34.05 -3.50 -10.04
C ARG A 11 -32.57 -3.46 -9.67
N ARG A 12 -32.13 -2.53 -8.81
CA ARG A 12 -30.73 -2.49 -8.35
C ARG A 12 -30.40 -3.66 -7.43
N LEU A 13 -31.38 -4.14 -6.66
CA LEU A 13 -31.18 -5.29 -5.77
C LEU A 13 -31.07 -6.63 -6.52
N MET A 14 -31.69 -6.73 -7.70
CA MET A 14 -31.65 -7.93 -8.55
C MET A 14 -30.59 -7.90 -9.65
N GLN A 15 -29.80 -6.82 -9.76
CA GLN A 15 -28.62 -6.81 -10.61
C GLN A 15 -27.52 -7.59 -9.90
N THR A 16 -27.29 -8.82 -10.35
CA THR A 16 -26.10 -9.59 -9.99
C THR A 16 -24.87 -8.73 -10.28
N PRO A 17 -23.91 -8.59 -9.35
CA PRO A 17 -22.71 -7.81 -9.58
C PRO A 17 -21.93 -8.50 -10.69
N THR A 18 -22.03 -7.99 -11.91
CA THR A 18 -21.08 -8.33 -12.97
C THR A 18 -19.77 -7.65 -12.57
N TRP A 19 -18.95 -8.35 -11.78
CA TRP A 19 -17.53 -8.07 -11.72
C TRP A 19 -16.95 -8.39 -13.10
N SER A 20 -17.20 -7.51 -14.08
CA SER A 20 -16.43 -7.44 -15.31
C SER A 20 -15.10 -6.77 -14.95
N MET A 21 -14.25 -7.50 -14.22
CA MET A 21 -12.82 -7.23 -14.09
C MET A 21 -12.07 -7.76 -15.32
N PHE A 22 -12.68 -7.68 -16.50
CA PHE A 22 -12.05 -8.00 -17.77
C PHE A 22 -12.35 -6.84 -18.72
N PRO A 23 -11.33 -6.14 -19.23
CA PRO A 23 -11.55 -5.22 -20.33
C PRO A 23 -12.06 -6.04 -21.51
N GLN A 24 -13.04 -5.47 -22.21
CA GLN A 24 -13.60 -6.00 -23.45
C GLN A 24 -12.50 -5.94 -24.52
N VAL A 25 -11.60 -6.93 -24.55
CA VAL A 25 -10.68 -7.10 -25.68
C VAL A 25 -11.50 -7.71 -26.80
N GLN A 26 -11.97 -6.87 -27.71
CA GLN A 26 -12.44 -7.31 -29.03
C GLN A 26 -11.24 -7.97 -29.71
N MET A 27 -11.22 -9.30 -29.71
CA MET A 27 -10.19 -10.07 -30.41
C MET A 27 -10.56 -10.07 -31.89
N GLU A 28 -10.00 -9.13 -32.65
CA GLU A 28 -10.02 -9.16 -34.10
C GLU A 28 -9.03 -10.24 -34.58
N LEU A 29 -9.61 -11.24 -35.22
CA LEU A 29 -8.96 -12.39 -35.80
C LEU A 29 -8.18 -11.95 -37.05
N ALA A 30 -6.88 -11.67 -36.92
CA ALA A 30 -5.97 -11.48 -38.05
C ALA A 30 -4.99 -12.65 -38.12
N ALA A 31 -5.37 -13.65 -38.90
CA ALA A 31 -4.50 -14.74 -39.31
C ALA A 31 -3.43 -14.23 -40.27
N HIS A 32 -2.22 -13.95 -39.78
CA HIS A 32 -1.05 -13.77 -40.63
C HIS A 32 0.23 -14.32 -39.97
N GLY A 33 0.78 -15.36 -40.59
CA GLY A 33 2.22 -15.53 -40.78
C GLY A 33 3.02 -16.07 -39.60
N ALA A 34 3.48 -17.32 -39.72
CA ALA A 34 4.48 -17.92 -38.86
C ALA A 34 5.86 -17.22 -39.00
N CYS A 35 6.38 -16.67 -37.90
CA CYS A 35 7.81 -16.63 -37.53
C CYS A 35 7.97 -16.07 -36.11
N ASP A 36 8.90 -16.66 -35.35
CA ASP A 36 9.30 -16.40 -33.95
C ASP A 36 8.37 -16.93 -32.85
N HIS A 37 8.56 -18.20 -32.49
CA HIS A 37 7.90 -18.90 -31.38
C HIS A 37 8.79 -18.98 -30.11
N ASP A 38 9.86 -18.17 -30.02
CA ASP A 38 10.84 -18.27 -28.92
C ASP A 38 10.70 -17.15 -27.86
N HIS A 39 9.79 -16.17 -28.05
CA HIS A 39 9.60 -15.06 -27.11
C HIS A 39 8.37 -15.19 -26.20
N ASP A 40 7.43 -16.08 -26.52
CA ASP A 40 6.19 -16.27 -25.75
C ASP A 40 6.33 -17.29 -24.61
N HIS A 41 7.27 -18.24 -24.74
CA HIS A 41 7.49 -19.31 -23.75
C HIS A 41 8.02 -18.78 -22.41
N GLU A 42 8.97 -17.85 -22.45
CA GLU A 42 9.53 -17.22 -21.24
C GLU A 42 8.49 -16.36 -20.49
N ALA A 43 7.59 -15.69 -21.22
CA ALA A 43 6.54 -14.88 -20.62
C ALA A 43 5.47 -15.75 -19.95
N ASP A 44 5.12 -16.89 -20.55
CA ASP A 44 4.17 -17.85 -20.00
C ASP A 44 4.76 -18.57 -18.76
N GLU A 45 6.03 -18.95 -18.81
CA GLU A 45 6.75 -19.55 -17.67
C GLU A 45 6.93 -18.58 -16.50
N LEU A 46 7.23 -17.31 -16.76
CA LEU A 46 7.28 -16.26 -15.72
C LEU A 46 5.90 -15.99 -15.10
N ASN A 47 4.84 -16.04 -15.91
CA ASN A 47 3.48 -15.88 -15.45
C ASN A 47 3.08 -17.05 -14.54
N ASP A 48 3.37 -18.29 -14.94
CA ASP A 48 3.15 -19.50 -14.14
C ASP A 48 3.94 -19.48 -12.83
N ALA A 49 5.21 -19.04 -12.86
CA ALA A 49 6.01 -18.88 -11.64
C ALA A 49 5.39 -17.87 -10.66
N LEU A 50 4.76 -16.80 -11.17
CA LEU A 50 4.08 -15.80 -10.35
C LEU A 50 2.79 -16.36 -9.72
N TRP A 51 2.01 -17.17 -10.46
CA TRP A 51 0.83 -17.86 -9.92
C TRP A 51 1.20 -18.85 -8.80
N HIS A 52 2.37 -19.47 -8.89
CA HIS A 52 2.89 -20.38 -7.87
C HIS A 52 3.60 -19.69 -6.70
N ALA A 53 3.89 -18.39 -6.78
CA ALA A 53 4.58 -17.61 -5.72
C ALA A 53 3.70 -17.28 -4.51
N CYS A 54 2.50 -17.86 -4.40
CA CYS A 54 1.63 -17.68 -3.24
C CYS A 54 2.23 -18.35 -1.99
N PRO A 55 2.17 -17.70 -0.81
CA PRO A 55 2.57 -18.34 0.45
C PRO A 55 1.84 -19.67 0.65
N LYS A 56 2.58 -20.78 0.66
CA LYS A 56 2.02 -22.13 0.76
C LYS A 56 1.18 -22.36 2.01
N SER A 57 1.51 -21.68 3.12
CA SER A 57 0.81 -21.85 4.39
C SER A 57 0.82 -20.58 5.25
N LYS A 58 -0.13 -20.50 6.16
CA LYS A 58 -0.26 -19.40 7.12
C LYS A 58 0.90 -19.39 8.12
N VAL A 59 1.53 -18.23 8.30
CA VAL A 59 2.57 -18.05 9.33
C VAL A 59 1.95 -18.13 10.72
N THR A 60 2.52 -18.95 11.59
CA THR A 60 2.03 -19.08 12.97
C THR A 60 2.22 -17.79 13.77
N PRO A 61 1.34 -17.49 14.76
CA PRO A 61 1.47 -16.29 15.59
C PRO A 61 2.83 -16.18 16.29
N SER A 62 3.39 -17.30 16.75
CA SER A 62 4.73 -17.36 17.37
C SER A 62 5.82 -16.87 16.41
N ARG A 63 5.85 -17.38 15.17
CA ARG A 63 6.85 -16.97 14.15
C ARG A 63 6.69 -15.50 13.78
N LYS A 64 5.45 -15.01 13.65
CA LYS A 64 5.18 -13.58 13.41
C LYS A 64 5.67 -12.71 14.57
N LYS A 65 5.46 -13.16 15.82
CA LYS A 65 5.89 -12.44 17.03
C LYS A 65 7.41 -12.31 17.09
N ILE A 66 8.15 -13.38 16.83
CA ILE A 66 9.62 -13.37 16.81
C ILE A 66 10.13 -12.41 15.73
N ARG A 67 9.62 -12.53 14.50
CA ARG A 67 10.03 -11.68 13.37
C ARG A 67 9.77 -10.18 13.61
N ASN A 68 8.68 -9.86 14.31
CA ASN A 68 8.28 -8.48 14.57
C ASN A 68 8.98 -7.88 15.81
N ASN A 69 9.33 -8.70 16.80
CA ASN A 69 9.99 -8.25 18.04
C ASN A 69 11.52 -8.37 18.00
N ASP A 70 12.08 -8.66 16.83
CA ASP A 70 13.52 -8.65 16.60
C ASP A 70 14.14 -7.33 17.10
N PRO A 71 15.23 -7.36 17.89
CA PRO A 71 15.89 -6.17 18.42
C PRO A 71 16.33 -5.17 17.34
N SER A 72 16.55 -5.63 16.10
CA SER A 72 16.87 -4.75 14.97
C SER A 72 15.70 -3.83 14.56
N LYS A 73 14.46 -4.31 14.71
CA LYS A 73 13.22 -3.60 14.33
C LYS A 73 12.59 -2.85 15.50
N ARG A 74 13.05 -3.12 16.73
CA ARG A 74 12.54 -2.46 17.93
C ARG A 74 12.87 -0.97 17.89
N LEU A 75 11.90 -0.15 18.29
CA LEU A 75 12.12 1.29 18.44
C LEU A 75 13.24 1.53 19.47
N LYS A 76 14.34 2.11 19.00
CA LYS A 76 15.48 2.48 19.86
C LYS A 76 15.13 3.72 20.65
N ASN A 77 15.57 3.78 21.90
CA ASN A 77 15.39 4.97 22.74
C ASN A 77 16.20 6.14 22.15
N ILE A 78 15.57 7.31 22.05
CA ILE A 78 16.21 8.53 21.62
C ILE A 78 16.98 9.11 22.82
N VAL A 79 18.31 8.98 22.80
CA VAL A 79 19.18 9.46 23.91
C VAL A 79 19.57 10.93 23.78
N HIS A 80 19.40 11.54 22.61
CA HIS A 80 19.91 12.87 22.28
C HIS A 80 18.87 13.98 22.47
N LEU A 81 18.07 13.88 23.54
CA LEU A 81 17.17 14.96 23.98
C LEU A 81 17.97 15.94 24.85
N GLN A 82 17.87 17.23 24.56
CA GLN A 82 18.51 18.33 25.29
C GLN A 82 17.44 19.37 25.67
N SER A 83 17.62 20.12 26.75
CA SER A 83 16.74 21.26 27.05
C SER A 83 17.03 22.44 26.13
N CYS A 84 15.99 23.14 25.70
CA CYS A 84 16.12 24.41 25.00
C CYS A 84 16.58 25.51 25.97
N GLU A 85 17.49 26.37 25.52
CA GLU A 85 18.05 27.47 26.32
C GLU A 85 17.03 28.59 26.62
N HIS A 86 16.04 28.80 25.74
CA HIS A 86 15.06 29.88 25.92
C HIS A 86 13.81 29.46 26.70
N CYS A 87 13.22 28.30 26.34
CA CYS A 87 11.94 27.86 26.90
C CYS A 87 12.05 26.65 27.85
N GLY A 88 13.22 26.02 27.96
CA GLY A 88 13.41 24.82 28.77
C GLY A 88 12.78 23.54 28.21
N THR A 89 11.97 23.60 27.14
CA THR A 89 11.36 22.39 26.55
C THR A 89 12.41 21.47 25.93
N LYS A 90 12.17 20.16 25.95
CA LYS A 90 13.11 19.18 25.41
C LYS A 90 13.08 19.24 23.88
N LYS A 91 14.24 19.46 23.28
CA LYS A 91 14.50 19.44 21.84
C LYS A 91 15.46 18.31 21.48
N LEU A 92 15.44 17.88 20.22
CA LEU A 92 16.46 16.99 19.68
C LEU A 92 17.77 17.76 19.47
N ARG A 93 18.91 17.09 19.65
CA ARG A 93 20.23 17.64 19.32
C ARG A 93 20.29 18.07 17.85
N HIS A 94 20.92 19.22 17.58
CA HIS A 94 21.05 19.86 16.25
C HIS A 94 19.73 20.29 15.58
N ARG A 95 18.63 20.40 16.32
CA ARG A 95 17.37 20.98 15.83
C ARG A 95 16.98 22.20 16.64
N LEU A 96 16.36 23.18 15.98
CA LEU A 96 15.72 24.30 16.66
C LEU A 96 14.54 23.79 17.50
N CYS A 97 14.24 24.46 18.61
CA CYS A 97 13.06 24.14 19.38
C CYS A 97 11.81 24.56 18.58
N MET A 98 10.88 23.62 18.38
CA MET A 98 9.65 23.87 17.63
C MET A 98 8.78 24.94 18.30
N ASP A 99 8.75 24.98 19.64
CA ASP A 99 7.96 25.96 20.39
C ASP A 99 8.51 27.38 20.23
N CYS A 100 9.84 27.53 20.35
CA CYS A 100 10.51 28.81 20.14
C CYS A 100 10.44 29.27 18.68
N PHE A 101 10.57 28.33 17.73
CA PHE A 101 10.42 28.63 16.31
C PHE A 101 9.01 29.14 15.99
N LYS A 102 7.97 28.49 16.51
CA LYS A 102 6.58 28.91 16.32
C LYS A 102 6.27 30.27 16.93
N LYS A 103 6.91 30.61 18.05
CA LYS A 103 6.76 31.92 18.72
C LYS A 103 7.58 33.03 18.05
N GLY A 104 8.46 32.68 17.10
CA GLY A 104 9.32 33.66 16.43
C GLY A 104 10.46 34.21 17.28
N THR A 105 10.77 33.60 18.45
CA THR A 105 11.73 34.18 19.41
C THR A 105 13.17 34.22 18.89
N TYR A 106 13.49 33.42 17.87
CA TYR A 106 14.82 33.41 17.25
C TYR A 106 15.03 34.54 16.23
N PHE A 107 13.95 35.20 15.79
CA PHE A 107 13.99 36.21 14.73
C PHE A 107 13.91 37.65 15.25
N THR A 108 13.63 37.81 16.54
CA THR A 108 13.38 39.11 17.18
C THR A 108 14.59 39.63 17.97
N SER A 109 15.81 39.18 17.64
CA SER A 109 17.06 39.67 18.23
C SER A 109 17.52 40.96 17.59
#